data_AF-A0A1F8E455-F1
#
_entry.id   AF-A0A1F8E455-F1
#
_cell.length_a   1.000
_cell.length_b   1.000
_cell.length_c   1.000
_cell.angle_alpha   90.00
_cell.angle_beta   90.00
_cell.angle_gamma   90.00
#
_symmetry.space_group_name_H-M   'P 1'
#
loop_
_entity.id
_entity.type
_entity.pdbx_description
1 polymer ?
#
loop_
_entity_poly.entity_id
_entity_poly.type
_entity_poly.pdbx_seq_one_letter_code
_entity_poly.pdbx_strand_id
1 'polypeptide(L)'
;MLIAQNLTPQVKMGRTRAKSSSVMQQQMTLSHGIIPAVRGEYYSYSSVFTKERPLYALMKCKSNKARLISEASNLGSEINALFQFNEGNLRVLSIKEADTLGLLDRMYSKGAFGDTWFAPTNLTPGQFMKLRARKKTEELVRACRAALAERQVAIKLREELVVALMTDGGKYGMFLVEEITIFSIQIEACHILL
;
A
#
# COMPACT_ATOMS: atom_id res chain seq x y z
N MET A 1 35.22 -35.69 71.34
CA MET A 1 34.40 -36.70 72.04
C MET A 1 32.95 -36.24 71.94
N LEU A 2 32.11 -36.97 71.17
CA LEU A 2 30.63 -37.17 71.35
C LEU A 2 29.73 -35.88 71.33
N ILE A 3 28.61 -35.73 70.60
CA ILE A 3 27.64 -36.61 69.93
C ILE A 3 26.84 -35.77 68.90
N ALA A 4 26.37 -36.41 67.83
CA ALA A 4 25.29 -35.96 66.95
C ALA A 4 23.90 -35.98 67.64
N GLN A 5 22.90 -35.25 67.10
CA GLN A 5 21.65 -35.83 66.55
C GLN A 5 20.61 -34.74 66.18
N ASN A 6 20.21 -34.79 64.90
CA ASN A 6 18.85 -34.72 64.29
C ASN A 6 17.77 -33.77 64.83
N LEU A 7 17.15 -32.99 63.93
CA LEU A 7 15.78 -33.21 63.41
C LEU A 7 15.30 -32.01 62.55
N THR A 8 14.91 -32.27 61.30
CA THR A 8 14.09 -31.39 60.45
C THR A 8 12.62 -31.41 60.89
N PRO A 9 11.85 -30.34 60.58
CA PRO A 9 10.79 -30.52 59.59
C PRO A 9 10.61 -29.32 58.61
N GLN A 10 9.93 -29.64 57.52
CA GLN A 10 9.71 -28.84 56.32
C GLN A 10 8.84 -27.59 56.51
N VAL A 11 9.10 -26.56 55.70
CA VAL A 11 8.06 -25.63 55.23
C VAL A 11 8.19 -25.43 53.71
N LYS A 12 7.14 -25.87 53.01
CA LYS A 12 6.83 -25.55 51.61
C LYS A 12 6.82 -24.04 51.41
N MET A 13 7.62 -23.52 50.49
CA MET A 13 7.31 -22.25 49.83
C MET A 13 7.18 -22.47 48.34
N GLY A 14 6.03 -22.02 47.82
CA GLY A 14 5.57 -22.25 46.47
C GLY A 14 6.51 -21.67 45.43
N ARG A 15 6.81 -22.48 44.41
CA ARG A 15 7.28 -21.96 43.12
C ARG A 15 6.08 -21.34 42.41
N THR A 16 5.90 -20.04 42.61
CA THR A 16 5.02 -19.24 41.76
C THR A 16 5.65 -19.21 40.36
N ARG A 17 4.93 -19.84 39.44
CA ARG A 17 5.23 -20.00 38.03
C ARG A 17 5.44 -18.62 37.41
N ALA A 18 6.68 -18.28 37.05
CA ALA A 18 6.96 -17.14 36.19
C ALA A 18 6.38 -17.44 34.79
N LYS A 19 5.12 -17.05 34.58
CA LYS A 19 4.50 -16.91 33.26
C LYS A 19 4.38 -15.42 32.98
N SER A 20 5.45 -14.79 32.53
CA SER A 20 5.36 -13.43 31.99
C SER A 20 6.55 -13.14 31.08
N SER A 21 6.43 -13.50 29.81
CA SER A 21 7.18 -12.82 28.73
C SER A 21 6.76 -13.20 27.30
N SER A 22 5.80 -14.09 27.05
CA SER A 22 5.47 -14.48 25.67
C SER A 22 4.32 -13.69 25.02
N VAL A 23 3.60 -12.84 25.77
CA VAL A 23 2.40 -12.15 25.24
C VAL A 23 2.73 -10.78 24.61
N MET A 24 3.78 -10.08 25.08
CA MET A 24 4.16 -8.78 24.50
C MET A 24 5.02 -8.90 23.23
N GLN A 25 5.62 -10.06 22.92
CA GLN A 25 6.34 -10.27 21.67
C GLN A 25 5.46 -10.73 20.50
N GLN A 26 4.23 -11.20 20.77
CA GLN A 26 3.29 -11.61 19.72
C GLN A 26 2.52 -10.44 19.08
N GLN A 27 2.60 -9.22 19.64
CA GLN A 27 1.89 -8.04 19.13
C GLN A 27 2.72 -7.15 18.18
N MET A 28 3.98 -7.50 17.88
CA MET A 28 4.85 -6.74 16.97
C MET A 28 5.36 -7.55 15.75
N THR A 29 4.59 -8.52 15.29
CA THR A 29 4.89 -9.30 14.08
C THR A 29 3.64 -9.57 13.24
N LEU A 30 2.70 -8.62 13.19
CA LEU A 30 1.68 -8.61 12.14
C LEU A 30 2.37 -8.18 10.83
N SER A 31 2.71 -9.20 10.05
CA SER A 31 3.58 -9.25 8.88
C SER A 31 3.73 -7.97 8.06
N HIS A 32 4.98 -7.58 7.83
CA HIS A 32 5.45 -6.80 6.67
C HIS A 32 5.20 -7.52 5.31
N GLY A 33 4.51 -8.66 5.34
CA GLY A 33 4.22 -9.49 4.18
C GLY A 33 3.54 -8.67 3.08
N ILE A 34 4.13 -8.75 1.89
CA ILE A 34 3.55 -8.27 0.65
C ILE A 34 2.50 -9.32 0.26
N ILE A 35 1.23 -8.93 0.17
CA ILE A 35 0.16 -9.81 -0.30
C ILE A 35 -0.29 -9.31 -1.69
N PRO A 36 0.17 -9.95 -2.78
CA PRO A 36 -0.18 -9.55 -4.15
C PRO A 36 -1.69 -9.61 -4.40
N ALA A 37 -2.14 -8.86 -5.41
CA ALA A 37 -3.50 -9.00 -5.92
C ALA A 37 -3.73 -10.39 -6.52
N VAL A 38 -4.94 -10.91 -6.37
CA VAL A 38 -5.36 -12.20 -6.94
C VAL A 38 -6.18 -11.95 -8.20
N ARG A 39 -5.93 -12.77 -9.24
CA ARG A 39 -6.66 -12.70 -10.51
C ARG A 39 -8.16 -12.89 -10.27
N GLY A 40 -8.97 -12.00 -10.85
CA GLY A 40 -10.43 -12.03 -10.75
C GLY A 40 -11.02 -11.44 -9.46
N GLU A 41 -10.20 -11.11 -8.46
CA GLU A 41 -10.68 -10.50 -7.21
C GLU A 41 -10.78 -8.98 -7.34
N TYR A 42 -11.95 -8.44 -6.98
CA TYR A 42 -12.18 -7.00 -6.93
C TYR A 42 -11.86 -6.44 -5.54
N TYR A 43 -11.06 -5.38 -5.50
CA TYR A 43 -10.67 -4.71 -4.26
C TYR A 43 -11.15 -3.27 -4.23
N SER A 44 -11.57 -2.81 -3.05
CA SER A 44 -11.93 -1.41 -2.77
C SER A 44 -11.35 -0.99 -1.42
N TYR A 45 -10.73 0.17 -1.33
CA TYR A 45 -10.09 0.66 -0.11
C TYR A 45 -10.00 2.18 -0.08
N SER A 46 -9.63 2.70 1.08
CA SER A 46 -9.15 4.07 1.27
C SER A 46 -7.65 4.03 1.60
N SER A 47 -6.90 5.07 1.27
CA SER A 47 -5.49 5.16 1.66
C SER A 47 -5.05 6.60 1.79
N VAL A 48 -4.06 6.84 2.64
CA VAL A 48 -3.43 8.15 2.82
C VAL A 48 -1.96 7.98 2.49
N PHE A 49 -1.47 8.81 1.57
CA PHE A 49 -0.08 8.90 1.18
C PHE A 49 0.52 10.14 1.82
N THR A 50 1.78 10.04 2.23
CA THR A 50 2.55 11.15 2.82
C THR A 50 3.94 11.18 2.21
N LYS A 51 4.74 12.19 2.55
CA LYS A 51 6.16 12.28 2.17
C LYS A 51 6.96 11.06 2.62
N GLU A 52 6.63 10.50 3.78
CA GLU A 52 7.29 9.33 4.35
C GLU A 52 6.85 8.04 3.64
N ARG A 53 5.56 7.94 3.28
CA ARG A 53 4.98 6.76 2.62
C ARG A 53 4.36 7.09 1.25
N PRO A 54 5.17 7.51 0.26
CA PRO A 54 4.65 8.01 -1.01
C PRO A 54 4.42 6.92 -2.06
N LEU A 55 4.95 5.72 -1.84
CA LEU A 55 4.86 4.62 -2.81
C LEU A 55 3.46 4.02 -2.85
N TYR A 56 2.93 3.81 -4.05
CA TYR A 56 1.60 3.23 -4.28
C TYR A 56 1.65 1.89 -5.01
N ALA A 57 0.95 0.90 -4.47
CA ALA A 57 0.86 -0.44 -5.02
C ALA A 57 -0.57 -1.03 -5.03
N LEU A 58 -0.91 -1.67 -6.14
CA LEU A 58 -2.18 -2.37 -6.37
C LEU A 58 -2.16 -3.80 -5.80
N MET A 59 -1.96 -3.89 -4.49
CA MET A 59 -1.94 -5.16 -3.74
C MET A 59 -3.31 -5.55 -3.16
N LYS A 60 -3.45 -6.78 -2.66
CA LYS A 60 -4.68 -7.24 -1.99
C LYS A 60 -4.91 -6.53 -0.66
N CYS A 61 -3.89 -6.42 0.18
CA CYS A 61 -4.05 -5.90 1.52
C CYS A 61 -4.00 -4.36 1.57
N LYS A 62 -4.91 -3.77 2.34
CA LYS A 62 -5.01 -2.31 2.55
C LYS A 62 -3.73 -1.73 3.19
N SER A 63 -3.11 -2.44 4.13
CA SER A 63 -1.91 -1.96 4.83
C SER A 63 -0.67 -1.88 3.92
N ASN A 64 -0.69 -2.56 2.77
CA ASN A 64 0.41 -2.54 1.82
C ASN A 64 0.27 -1.41 0.77
N LYS A 65 -0.78 -0.59 0.82
CA LYS A 65 -1.07 0.40 -0.24
C LYS A 65 -0.13 1.59 -0.29
N ALA A 66 0.25 2.11 0.87
CA ALA A 66 1.21 3.21 1.03
C ALA A 66 2.51 2.66 1.65
N ARG A 67 3.66 2.84 1.00
CA ARG A 67 4.95 2.24 1.42
C ARG A 67 6.07 3.28 1.45
N LEU A 68 7.12 3.00 2.23
CA LEU A 68 8.31 3.83 2.28
C LEU A 68 9.10 3.71 0.98
N ILE A 69 9.78 4.78 0.53
CA ILE A 69 10.68 4.72 -0.64
C ILE A 69 11.70 3.59 -0.49
N SER A 70 12.20 3.36 0.72
CA SER A 70 13.17 2.32 1.04
C SER A 70 12.69 0.88 0.77
N GLU A 71 11.38 0.67 0.60
CA GLU A 71 10.79 -0.63 0.31
C GLU A 71 10.64 -0.92 -1.18
N ALA A 72 10.98 0.02 -2.07
CA ALA A 72 10.80 -0.12 -3.51
C ALA A 72 11.46 -1.38 -4.09
N SER A 73 12.68 -1.72 -3.65
CA SER A 73 13.39 -2.93 -4.09
C SER A 73 12.68 -4.22 -3.71
N ASN A 74 12.13 -4.27 -2.49
CA ASN A 74 11.42 -5.45 -1.98
C ASN A 74 10.06 -5.62 -2.67
N LEU A 75 9.46 -4.53 -3.12
CA LEU A 75 8.19 -4.53 -3.85
C LEU A 75 8.38 -4.91 -5.33
N GLY A 76 9.51 -4.55 -5.95
CA GLY A 76 9.84 -4.94 -7.32
C GLY A 76 8.75 -4.50 -8.31
N SER A 77 8.16 -5.45 -9.05
CA SER A 77 7.09 -5.16 -10.01
C SER A 77 5.72 -4.87 -9.38
N GLU A 78 5.56 -5.05 -8.06
CA GLU A 78 4.30 -4.78 -7.37
C GLU A 78 4.07 -3.30 -7.10
N ILE A 79 5.11 -2.47 -7.13
CA ILE A 79 4.96 -1.03 -7.03
C ILE A 79 4.57 -0.42 -8.38
N ASN A 80 3.64 0.53 -8.36
CA ASN A 80 3.05 1.08 -9.58
C ASN A 80 3.25 2.59 -9.69
N ALA A 81 3.23 3.32 -8.57
CA ALA A 81 3.31 4.77 -8.60
C ALA A 81 4.08 5.37 -7.42
N LEU A 82 4.47 6.63 -7.59
CA LEU A 82 4.99 7.52 -6.56
C LEU A 82 4.10 8.76 -6.46
N PHE A 83 3.56 9.05 -5.28
CA PHE A 83 2.96 10.35 -4.97
C PHE A 83 4.08 11.34 -4.62
N GLN A 84 4.24 12.39 -5.42
CA GLN A 84 5.24 13.41 -5.19
C GLN A 84 4.65 14.64 -4.49
N PHE A 85 5.32 15.05 -3.43
CA PHE A 85 4.93 16.16 -2.56
C PHE A 85 5.87 17.36 -2.74
N ASN A 86 5.67 18.11 -3.83
CA ASN A 86 6.36 19.39 -4.05
C ASN A 86 5.40 20.55 -3.75
N GLU A 87 5.93 21.65 -3.20
CA GLU A 87 5.14 22.86 -2.93
C GLU A 87 4.42 23.33 -4.22
N GLY A 88 3.08 23.38 -4.18
CA GLY A 88 2.24 23.79 -5.31
C GLY A 88 2.16 22.82 -6.50
N ASN A 89 2.85 21.67 -6.44
CA ASN A 89 2.88 20.70 -7.55
C ASN A 89 2.81 19.26 -7.05
N LEU A 90 1.64 18.89 -6.55
CA LEU A 90 1.31 17.52 -6.16
C LEU A 90 0.95 16.70 -7.40
N ARG A 91 1.64 15.59 -7.58
CA ARG A 91 1.46 14.72 -8.74
C ARG A 91 1.62 13.25 -8.37
N VAL A 92 1.00 12.39 -9.15
CA VAL A 92 1.32 10.96 -9.17
C VAL A 92 2.15 10.66 -10.41
N LEU A 93 3.22 9.87 -10.24
CA LEU A 93 4.13 9.44 -11.28
C LEU A 93 4.09 7.92 -11.38
N SER A 94 4.28 7.37 -12.58
CA SER A 94 4.61 5.94 -12.69
C SER A 94 5.92 5.68 -11.97
N ILE A 95 6.05 4.51 -11.37
CA ILE A 95 7.27 4.21 -10.62
C ILE A 95 8.52 4.24 -11.53
N LYS A 96 8.37 3.86 -12.80
CA LYS A 96 9.44 3.91 -13.81
C LYS A 96 9.81 5.33 -14.21
N GLU A 97 8.84 6.23 -14.30
CA GLU A 97 9.10 7.66 -14.50
C GLU A 97 9.80 8.25 -13.28
N ALA A 98 9.35 7.89 -12.06
CA ALA A 98 10.01 8.33 -10.84
C ALA A 98 11.47 7.85 -10.74
N ASP A 99 11.75 6.62 -11.15
CA ASP A 99 13.11 6.07 -11.26
C ASP A 99 13.96 6.84 -12.29
N THR A 100 13.41 7.08 -13.48
CA THR A 100 14.07 7.84 -14.56
C THR A 100 14.44 9.26 -14.12
N LEU A 101 13.58 9.89 -13.31
CA LEU A 101 13.80 11.22 -12.74
C LEU A 101 14.73 11.21 -11.51
N GLY A 102 15.24 10.05 -11.08
CA GLY A 102 16.11 9.92 -9.91
C GLY A 102 15.42 10.24 -8.58
N LEU A 103 14.09 10.05 -8.51
CA LEU A 103 13.30 10.29 -7.30
C LEU A 103 13.29 9.09 -6.35
N LEU A 104 13.84 7.96 -6.78
CA LEU A 104 14.08 6.78 -5.97
C LEU A 104 15.56 6.75 -5.58
N ASP A 105 15.91 6.25 -4.38
CA ASP A 105 17.31 6.18 -3.98
C ASP A 105 18.14 5.39 -5.01
N ARG A 106 19.36 5.88 -5.29
CA ARG A 106 20.25 5.35 -6.34
C ARG A 106 20.67 3.88 -6.16
N MET A 107 20.25 3.21 -5.08
CA MET A 107 20.55 1.81 -4.81
C MET A 107 19.64 0.82 -5.55
N TYR A 108 18.63 1.28 -6.31
CA TYR A 108 17.56 0.43 -6.85
C TYR A 108 17.74 -0.03 -8.30
N SER A 109 18.96 -0.28 -8.74
CA SER A 109 19.27 -0.64 -10.14
C SER A 109 19.13 -2.14 -10.48
N LYS A 110 18.33 -2.93 -9.75
CA LYS A 110 18.26 -4.41 -9.96
C LYS A 110 16.86 -5.01 -10.17
N GLY A 111 15.82 -4.21 -10.30
CA GLY A 111 14.49 -4.70 -10.70
C GLY A 111 13.91 -3.80 -11.78
N ALA A 112 13.50 -4.36 -12.92
CA ALA A 112 12.73 -3.62 -13.91
C ALA A 112 11.33 -3.37 -13.31
N PHE A 113 11.07 -2.13 -12.89
CA PHE A 113 9.72 -1.73 -12.54
C PHE A 113 8.77 -1.96 -13.72
N GLY A 114 7.57 -2.45 -13.44
CA GLY A 114 6.54 -2.63 -14.47
C GLY A 114 6.06 -1.29 -15.02
N ASP A 115 5.62 -1.28 -16.28
CA ASP A 115 4.99 -0.11 -16.85
C ASP A 115 3.63 0.14 -16.19
N THR A 116 3.41 1.40 -15.80
CA THR A 116 2.12 1.88 -15.28
C THR A 116 1.73 3.14 -16.00
N TRP A 117 0.49 3.18 -16.49
CA TRP A 117 -0.09 4.32 -17.17
C TRP A 117 -1.26 4.88 -16.37
N PHE A 118 -1.44 6.20 -16.47
CA PHE A 118 -2.51 6.95 -15.84
C PHE A 118 -3.27 7.77 -16.86
N ALA A 119 -4.50 8.13 -16.53
CA ALA A 119 -5.26 9.16 -17.22
C ALA A 119 -6.28 9.77 -16.25
N PRO A 120 -6.55 11.09 -16.32
CA PRO A 120 -7.71 11.65 -15.65
C PRO A 120 -8.97 11.12 -16.33
N THR A 121 -10.06 10.98 -15.58
CA THR A 121 -11.35 10.55 -16.13
C THR A 121 -12.37 11.67 -16.07
N ASN A 122 -13.42 11.54 -16.88
CA ASN A 122 -14.57 12.44 -16.85
C ASN A 122 -15.62 12.02 -15.80
N LEU A 123 -15.32 11.05 -14.93
CA LEU A 123 -16.23 10.65 -13.86
C LEU A 123 -16.27 11.71 -12.76
N THR A 124 -17.47 12.03 -12.31
CA THR A 124 -17.65 12.78 -11.06
C THR A 124 -17.36 11.88 -9.85
N PRO A 125 -17.06 12.46 -8.66
CA PRO A 125 -16.92 11.69 -7.42
C PRO A 125 -18.09 10.74 -7.17
N GLY A 126 -19.32 11.22 -7.35
CA GLY A 126 -20.53 10.41 -7.17
C GLY A 126 -20.65 9.24 -8.16
N GLN A 127 -20.20 9.42 -9.42
CA GLN A 127 -20.17 8.34 -10.40
C GLN A 127 -19.10 7.30 -10.04
N PHE A 128 -17.91 7.74 -9.64
CA PHE A 128 -16.85 6.86 -9.17
C PHE A 128 -17.30 6.04 -7.95
N MET A 129 -17.91 6.68 -6.95
CA MET A 129 -18.37 5.99 -5.75
C MET A 129 -19.44 4.92 -6.04
N LYS A 130 -20.33 5.18 -7.01
CA LYS A 130 -21.30 4.17 -7.50
C LYS A 130 -20.60 3.00 -8.19
N LEU A 131 -19.64 3.26 -9.07
CA LEU A 131 -18.84 2.22 -9.74
C LEU A 131 -18.11 1.37 -8.69
N ARG A 132 -17.44 2.03 -7.74
CA ARG A 132 -16.71 1.39 -6.65
C ARG A 132 -17.57 0.48 -5.79
N ALA A 133 -18.78 0.93 -5.43
CA ALA A 133 -19.72 0.18 -4.59
C ALA A 133 -20.33 -1.04 -5.31
N ARG A 134 -20.57 -0.94 -6.62
CA ARG A 134 -21.16 -2.03 -7.42
C ARG A 134 -20.23 -3.22 -7.64
N LYS A 135 -18.91 -3.01 -7.56
CA LYS A 135 -17.87 -4.05 -7.76
C LYS A 135 -18.00 -4.83 -9.07
N LYS A 136 -18.49 -4.17 -10.13
CA LYS A 136 -18.63 -4.77 -11.45
C LYS A 136 -17.33 -4.63 -12.23
N THR A 137 -16.58 -5.72 -12.32
CA THR A 137 -15.30 -5.83 -13.03
C THR A 137 -15.32 -5.22 -14.42
N GLU A 138 -16.30 -5.60 -15.24
CA GLU A 138 -16.38 -5.14 -16.64
C GLU A 138 -16.65 -3.63 -16.76
N GLU A 139 -17.40 -3.05 -15.82
CA GLU A 139 -17.64 -1.60 -15.78
C GLU A 139 -16.32 -0.86 -15.46
N LEU A 140 -15.55 -1.34 -14.47
CA LEU A 140 -14.24 -0.78 -14.13
C LEU A 140 -13.25 -0.88 -15.29
N VAL A 141 -13.08 -2.07 -15.87
CA VAL A 141 -12.12 -2.30 -16.96
C VAL A 141 -12.45 -1.43 -18.18
N ARG A 142 -13.73 -1.30 -18.53
CA ARG A 142 -14.19 -0.44 -19.61
C ARG A 142 -13.90 1.03 -19.34
N ALA A 143 -14.17 1.51 -18.12
CA ALA A 143 -13.88 2.88 -17.72
C ALA A 143 -12.37 3.18 -17.79
N CYS A 144 -11.53 2.27 -17.29
CA CYS A 144 -10.07 2.41 -17.38
C CYS A 144 -9.60 2.46 -18.85
N ARG A 145 -10.05 1.53 -19.70
CA ARG A 145 -9.65 1.50 -21.12
C ARG A 145 -10.07 2.75 -21.87
N ALA A 146 -11.27 3.27 -21.60
CA ALA A 146 -11.77 4.50 -22.22
C ALA A 146 -10.90 5.71 -21.84
N ALA A 147 -10.54 5.86 -20.57
CA ALA A 147 -9.70 6.96 -20.11
C ALA A 147 -8.24 6.83 -20.61
N LEU A 148 -7.70 5.61 -20.61
CA LEU A 148 -6.31 5.32 -20.96
C LEU A 148 -6.08 5.19 -22.48
N ALA A 149 -6.94 5.76 -23.31
CA ALA A 149 -6.63 6.02 -24.72
C ALA A 149 -5.50 7.06 -24.83
N GLU A 150 -5.51 8.06 -23.94
CA GLU A 150 -4.49 9.12 -23.84
C GLU A 150 -3.59 8.87 -22.61
N ARG A 151 -2.77 7.82 -22.70
CA ARG A 151 -1.93 7.37 -21.58
C ARG A 151 -0.90 8.42 -21.19
N GLN A 152 -0.81 8.70 -19.90
CA GLN A 152 0.20 9.56 -19.29
C GLN A 152 1.01 8.77 -18.27
N VAL A 153 2.26 9.20 -18.03
CA VAL A 153 3.12 8.64 -16.97
C VAL A 153 3.13 9.50 -15.71
N ALA A 154 2.50 10.68 -15.77
CA ALA A 154 2.42 11.65 -14.70
C ALA A 154 1.08 12.38 -14.73
N ILE A 155 0.44 12.59 -13.58
CA ILE A 155 -0.81 13.35 -13.47
C ILE A 155 -0.69 14.36 -12.33
N LYS A 156 -0.98 15.64 -12.61
CA LYS A 156 -1.16 16.66 -11.58
C LYS A 156 -2.44 16.38 -10.80
N LEU A 157 -2.35 16.31 -9.48
CA LEU A 157 -3.46 15.99 -8.60
C LEU A 157 -4.18 17.26 -8.16
N ARG A 158 -5.50 17.14 -8.02
CA ARG A 158 -6.40 18.10 -7.39
C ARG A 158 -7.53 17.33 -6.72
N GLU A 159 -8.19 17.94 -5.76
CA GLU A 159 -9.37 17.35 -5.12
C GLU A 159 -10.45 17.06 -6.16
N GLU A 160 -11.24 16.02 -5.87
CA GLU A 160 -12.30 15.47 -6.70
C GLU A 160 -11.85 14.87 -8.04
N LEU A 161 -10.54 14.82 -8.31
CA LEU A 161 -10.02 14.20 -9.52
C LEU A 161 -10.13 12.68 -9.42
N VAL A 162 -10.78 12.07 -10.40
CA VAL A 162 -10.80 10.62 -10.59
C VAL A 162 -9.75 10.24 -11.63
N VAL A 163 -8.79 9.41 -11.24
CA VAL A 163 -7.69 8.94 -12.07
C VAL A 163 -7.87 7.45 -12.35
N ALA A 164 -7.81 7.08 -13.62
CA ALA A 164 -7.69 5.69 -14.05
C ALA A 164 -6.21 5.30 -14.16
N LEU A 165 -5.93 4.03 -13.90
CA LEU A 165 -4.60 3.47 -14.04
C LEU A 165 -4.65 2.03 -14.57
N MET A 166 -3.59 1.65 -15.28
CA MET A 166 -3.38 0.29 -15.77
C MET A 166 -1.90 -0.07 -15.69
N THR A 167 -1.60 -1.31 -15.37
CA THR A 167 -0.23 -1.86 -15.40
C THR A 167 -0.06 -2.80 -16.58
N ASP A 168 1.18 -3.01 -17.03
CA ASP A 168 1.56 -4.07 -17.97
C ASP A 168 1.17 -5.48 -17.48
N GLY A 169 1.21 -5.71 -16.17
CA GLY A 169 0.75 -6.94 -15.52
C GLY A 169 -0.77 -7.16 -15.49
N GLY A 170 -1.56 -6.36 -16.21
CA GLY A 170 -3.00 -6.57 -16.33
C GLY A 170 -3.82 -6.12 -15.12
N LYS A 171 -3.26 -5.28 -14.24
CA LYS A 171 -4.02 -4.63 -13.16
C LYS A 171 -4.73 -3.40 -13.71
N TYR A 172 -6.02 -3.28 -13.43
CA TYR A 172 -6.85 -2.13 -13.78
C TYR A 172 -7.37 -1.51 -12.50
N GLY A 173 -7.16 -0.21 -12.32
CA GLY A 173 -7.59 0.50 -11.13
C GLY A 173 -8.11 1.89 -11.42
N MET A 174 -8.84 2.43 -10.45
CA MET A 174 -9.23 3.83 -10.39
C MET A 174 -9.11 4.32 -8.96
N PHE A 175 -8.78 5.61 -8.81
CA PHE A 175 -8.88 6.28 -7.53
C PHE A 175 -9.43 7.69 -7.68
N LEU A 176 -10.14 8.12 -6.65
CA LEU A 176 -10.63 9.48 -6.44
C LEU A 176 -9.74 10.13 -5.39
N VAL A 177 -9.27 11.34 -5.68
CA VAL A 177 -8.59 12.17 -4.69
C VAL A 177 -9.63 12.88 -3.83
N GLU A 178 -9.75 12.45 -2.57
CA GLU A 178 -10.73 12.98 -1.62
C GLU A 178 -10.25 14.29 -1.01
N GLU A 179 -8.99 14.31 -0.57
CA GLU A 179 -8.42 15.42 0.18
C GLU A 179 -6.95 15.59 -0.17
N ILE A 180 -6.52 16.84 -0.30
CA ILE A 180 -5.15 17.20 -0.55
C ILE A 180 -4.68 18.23 0.49
N THR A 181 -3.60 17.91 1.19
CA THR A 181 -2.85 18.87 1.99
C THR A 181 -1.39 18.94 1.52
N ILE A 182 -0.61 19.87 2.08
CA ILE A 182 0.84 19.92 1.83
C ILE A 182 1.60 18.71 2.40
N PHE A 183 0.96 17.92 3.26
CA PHE A 183 1.56 16.78 3.96
C PHE A 183 0.99 15.43 3.52
N SER A 184 -0.22 15.40 2.98
CA SER A 184 -0.95 14.17 2.72
C SER A 184 -1.85 14.25 1.49
N ILE A 185 -2.06 13.09 0.87
CA ILE A 185 -3.06 12.88 -0.19
C ILE A 185 -3.91 11.71 0.24
N GLN A 186 -5.21 11.93 0.41
CA GLN A 186 -6.18 10.89 0.70
C GLN A 186 -6.90 10.46 -0.58
N ILE A 187 -7.04 9.14 -0.76
CA ILE A 187 -7.78 8.59 -1.89
C ILE A 187 -8.80 7.54 -1.46
N GLU A 188 -9.88 7.46 -2.22
CA GLU A 188 -10.72 6.26 -2.32
C GLU A 188 -10.38 5.53 -3.62
N ALA A 189 -10.19 4.22 -3.56
CA ALA A 189 -9.70 3.46 -4.70
C ALA A 189 -10.42 2.12 -4.88
N CYS A 190 -10.35 1.60 -6.11
CA CYS A 190 -10.65 0.22 -6.44
C CYS A 190 -9.74 -0.31 -7.55
N HIS A 191 -9.54 -1.63 -7.58
CA HIS A 191 -8.81 -2.29 -8.67
C HIS A 191 -9.16 -3.77 -8.80
N ILE A 192 -8.74 -4.34 -9.92
CA ILE A 192 -8.76 -5.76 -10.21
C ILE A 192 -7.47 -6.17 -10.94
N LEU A 193 -7.04 -7.41 -10.75
CA LEU A 193 -6.07 -8.09 -11.61
C LEU A 193 -6.79 -9.04 -12.57
N LEU A 194 -6.55 -8.92 -13.88
CA LEU A 194 -7.12 -9.80 -14.90
C LEU A 194 -6.23 -10.98 -15.29
#